data_AF-A0A9E3ED10-F1
#
_entry.id   AF-A0A9E3ED10-F1
#
_cell.length_a   1.000
_cell.length_b   1.000
_cell.length_c   1.000
_cell.angle_alpha   90.00
_cell.angle_beta   90.00
_cell.angle_gamma   90.00
#
_symmetry.space_group_name_H-M   'P 1'
#
loop_
_entity.id
_entity.type
_entity.pdbx_description
1 polymer ?
#
loop_
_entity_poly.entity_id
_entity_poly.type
_entity_poly.pdbx_seq_one_letter_code
_entity_poly.pdbx_strand_id
1 'polypeptide(L)'
;MKIWGYIVGAVFGLVAAAGSAQATTTYDLGPVAPGTTYTSNTINVGSGTTTEDFTFSIASSYVDFSTAGIIEGAPFKITDADLSLYTSSNVFVGSTGSFNPLTQPTPTLTALLGPGDYYIAATVTVPSGFEGAFSVQTTVAAAPEPAAWALMIMGVGLAGAALRLSRRSCALAGAAA
;
A
#
# COMPACT_ATOMS: atom_id res chain seq x y z
N MET A 1 -41.24 22.07 -44.71
CA MET A 1 -39.93 21.56 -45.15
C MET A 1 -39.15 21.19 -43.90
N LYS A 2 -38.68 19.94 -43.83
CA LYS A 2 -37.90 19.35 -42.74
C LYS A 2 -36.44 19.79 -42.88
N ILE A 3 -35.81 20.32 -41.83
CA ILE A 3 -34.36 20.19 -41.62
C ILE A 3 -34.13 19.93 -40.14
N TRP A 4 -33.67 18.71 -39.86
CA TRP A 4 -33.07 18.25 -38.62
C TRP A 4 -31.68 18.87 -38.43
N GLY A 5 -31.30 19.17 -37.20
CA GLY A 5 -29.93 19.53 -36.84
C GLY A 5 -29.66 19.19 -35.38
N TYR A 6 -29.26 17.95 -35.12
CA TYR A 6 -28.81 17.50 -33.81
C TYR A 6 -27.38 18.03 -33.59
N ILE A 7 -27.21 18.99 -32.68
CA ILE A 7 -25.89 19.35 -32.15
C ILE A 7 -25.54 18.30 -31.09
N VAL A 8 -24.80 17.27 -31.50
CA VAL A 8 -24.08 16.40 -30.57
C VAL A 8 -22.81 17.15 -30.15
N GLY A 9 -22.91 17.90 -29.05
CA GLY A 9 -21.75 18.50 -28.41
C GLY A 9 -20.94 17.41 -27.70
N ALA A 10 -19.82 17.02 -28.29
CA ALA A 10 -18.83 16.17 -27.64
C ALA A 10 -18.28 16.89 -26.41
N VAL A 11 -18.70 16.47 -25.22
CA VAL A 11 -18.05 16.83 -23.96
C VAL A 11 -16.73 16.05 -23.93
N PHE A 12 -15.66 16.66 -24.45
CA PHE A 12 -14.31 16.22 -24.15
C PHE A 12 -14.05 16.53 -22.67
N GLY A 13 -14.21 15.51 -21.84
CA GLY A 13 -13.76 15.55 -20.45
C GLY A 13 -12.27 15.84 -20.44
N LEU A 14 -11.91 16.99 -19.87
CA LEU A 14 -10.56 17.35 -19.51
C LEU A 14 -10.09 16.34 -18.46
N VAL A 15 -9.47 15.25 -18.91
CA VAL A 15 -8.63 14.42 -18.04
C VAL A 15 -7.42 15.31 -17.75
N ALA A 16 -7.41 15.91 -16.56
CA ALA A 16 -6.19 16.44 -16.00
C ALA A 16 -5.21 15.27 -15.92
N ALA A 17 -4.28 15.20 -16.86
CA ALA A 17 -3.10 14.39 -16.70
C ALA A 17 -2.41 14.94 -15.45
N ALA A 18 -2.57 14.25 -14.32
CA ALA A 18 -1.70 14.43 -13.18
C ALA A 18 -0.30 14.12 -13.68
N GLY A 19 0.48 15.15 -14.00
CA GLY A 19 1.90 14.99 -14.25
C GLY A 19 2.48 14.37 -12.99
N SER A 20 3.05 13.18 -13.11
CA SER A 20 3.82 12.59 -12.02
C SER A 20 4.92 13.59 -11.65
N ALA A 21 5.02 13.92 -10.36
CA ALA A 21 6.19 14.61 -9.86
C ALA A 21 7.41 13.79 -10.31
N GLN A 22 8.35 14.45 -11.01
CA GLN A 22 9.56 13.77 -11.47
C GLN A 22 10.39 13.45 -10.23
N ALA A 23 10.67 12.17 -9.99
CA ALA A 23 11.58 11.79 -8.93
C ALA A 23 12.97 12.36 -9.18
N THR A 24 13.61 12.80 -8.10
CA THR A 24 14.97 13.34 -8.12
C THR A 24 15.96 12.21 -8.37
N THR A 25 15.74 11.07 -7.71
CA THR A 25 16.52 9.85 -7.87
C THR A 25 15.60 8.63 -7.79
N THR A 26 16.03 7.54 -8.42
CA THR A 26 15.33 6.25 -8.39
C THR A 26 16.25 5.19 -7.81
N TYR A 27 15.74 4.44 -6.82
CA TYR A 27 16.43 3.36 -6.13
C TYR A 27 15.75 2.04 -6.43
N ASP A 28 16.51 1.07 -6.93
CA ASP A 28 15.99 -0.29 -7.18
C ASP A 28 16.18 -1.16 -5.93
N LEU A 29 15.07 -1.60 -5.34
CA LEU A 29 15.05 -2.55 -4.23
C LEU A 29 15.13 -4.02 -4.72
N GLY A 30 15.03 -4.24 -6.02
CA GLY A 30 15.02 -5.56 -6.64
C GLY A 30 13.71 -6.31 -6.44
N PRO A 31 13.70 -7.64 -6.70
CA PRO A 31 12.52 -8.47 -6.49
C PRO A 31 12.25 -8.63 -4.99
N VAL A 32 11.02 -8.35 -4.59
CA VAL A 32 10.57 -8.41 -3.20
C VAL A 32 9.85 -9.73 -2.96
N ALA A 33 10.44 -10.57 -2.10
CA ALA A 33 9.90 -11.89 -1.77
C ALA A 33 9.17 -11.87 -0.41
N PRO A 34 8.10 -12.69 -0.24
CA PRO A 34 7.45 -12.87 1.06
C PRO A 34 8.44 -13.29 2.16
N GLY A 35 8.31 -12.66 3.33
CA GLY A 35 9.14 -12.91 4.50
C GLY A 35 10.43 -12.10 4.55
N THR A 36 10.71 -11.29 3.52
CA THR A 36 11.90 -10.44 3.48
C THR A 36 11.55 -8.99 3.85
N THR A 37 12.37 -8.41 4.72
CA THR A 37 12.35 -6.97 5.01
C THR A 37 13.44 -6.29 4.19
N TYR A 38 13.06 -5.32 3.38
CA TYR A 38 13.97 -4.48 2.61
C TYR A 38 14.07 -3.15 3.33
N THR A 39 15.28 -2.69 3.58
CA THR A 39 15.52 -1.35 4.13
C THR A 39 16.44 -0.64 3.15
N SER A 40 16.03 0.54 2.69
CA SER A 40 16.89 1.36 1.84
C SER A 40 18.10 1.84 2.62
N ASN A 41 19.14 2.27 1.90
CA ASN A 41 20.18 3.08 2.53
C ASN A 41 19.57 4.39 3.05
N THR A 42 20.26 5.00 4.02
CA THR A 42 19.97 6.36 4.45
C THR A 42 20.22 7.33 3.30
N ILE A 43 19.21 8.09 2.94
CA ILE A 43 19.24 9.09 1.89
C ILE A 43 19.25 10.47 2.54
N ASN A 44 20.30 11.23 2.24
CA ASN A 44 20.44 12.60 2.68
C ASN A 44 19.80 13.53 1.67
N VAL A 45 18.98 14.45 2.14
CA VAL A 45 18.27 15.44 1.33
C VAL A 45 18.59 16.84 1.82
N GLY A 46 18.77 17.76 0.87
CA GLY A 46 18.94 19.18 1.17
C GLY A 46 17.61 19.86 1.54
N SER A 47 17.68 21.16 1.83
CA SER A 47 16.48 21.96 2.06
C SER A 47 15.58 22.05 0.82
N GLY A 48 14.27 22.08 1.02
CA GLY A 48 13.26 22.08 -0.04
C GLY A 48 12.38 20.83 0.02
N THR A 49 11.56 20.66 -1.00
CA THR A 49 10.76 19.44 -1.19
C THR A 49 11.44 18.59 -2.25
N THR A 50 11.72 17.34 -1.90
CA THR A 50 12.33 16.34 -2.79
C THR A 50 11.48 15.09 -2.81
N THR A 51 11.37 14.48 -3.98
CA THR A 51 10.69 13.18 -4.17
C THR A 51 11.70 12.17 -4.67
N GLU A 52 11.77 11.02 -4.01
CA GLU A 52 12.61 9.88 -4.39
C GLU A 52 11.75 8.66 -4.68
N ASP A 53 12.06 7.91 -5.74
CA ASP A 53 11.31 6.71 -6.11
C ASP A 53 12.06 5.44 -5.69
N PHE A 54 11.36 4.50 -5.06
CA PHE A 54 11.87 3.17 -4.75
C PHE A 54 11.12 2.13 -5.57
N THR A 55 11.76 1.59 -6.60
CA THR A 55 11.16 0.59 -7.49
C THR A 55 11.34 -0.81 -6.93
N PHE A 56 10.34 -1.66 -7.13
CA PHE A 56 10.40 -3.06 -6.76
C PHE A 56 9.47 -3.90 -7.63
N SER A 57 9.73 -5.21 -7.69
CA SER A 57 8.90 -6.16 -8.44
C SER A 57 8.36 -7.28 -7.56
N ILE A 58 7.13 -7.71 -7.84
CA ILE A 58 6.46 -8.85 -7.21
C ILE A 58 6.34 -9.96 -8.25
N ALA A 59 7.01 -11.08 -8.00
CA ALA A 59 7.26 -12.10 -9.02
C ALA A 59 6.02 -12.88 -9.47
N SER A 60 5.16 -13.37 -8.56
CA SER A 60 4.13 -14.33 -9.00
C SER A 60 2.89 -14.50 -8.11
N SER A 61 2.88 -14.03 -6.87
CA SER A 61 1.72 -14.17 -5.98
C SER A 61 1.21 -12.83 -5.47
N TYR A 62 -0.03 -12.82 -4.99
CA TYR A 62 -0.52 -11.71 -4.19
C TYR A 62 0.22 -11.66 -2.86
N VAL A 63 0.55 -10.45 -2.42
CA VAL A 63 1.30 -10.23 -1.19
C VAL A 63 0.71 -9.08 -0.39
N ASP A 64 0.75 -9.23 0.92
CA ASP A 64 0.48 -8.14 1.85
C ASP A 64 1.75 -7.31 1.95
N PHE A 65 1.69 -6.10 1.41
CA PHE A 65 2.77 -5.14 1.40
C PHE A 65 2.58 -4.15 2.55
N SER A 66 3.67 -3.85 3.27
CA SER A 66 3.72 -2.80 4.27
C SER A 66 4.99 -1.97 4.07
N THR A 67 4.88 -0.65 4.04
CA THR A 67 6.05 0.24 4.04
C THR A 67 5.96 1.25 5.18
N ALA A 68 7.12 1.54 5.77
CA ALA A 68 7.30 2.53 6.83
C ALA A 68 8.52 3.41 6.52
N GLY A 69 8.37 4.71 6.75
CA GLY A 69 9.50 5.64 6.72
C GLY A 69 10.25 5.58 8.04
N ILE A 70 11.57 5.38 8.00
CA ILE A 70 12.46 5.51 9.16
C ILE A 70 13.22 6.83 8.99
N ILE A 71 13.12 7.72 9.98
CA ILE A 71 13.64 9.08 9.87
C ILE A 71 14.65 9.29 10.99
N GLU A 72 15.90 9.57 10.60
CA GLU A 72 17.03 9.72 11.51
C GLU A 72 16.94 11.08 12.22
N GLY A 73 17.05 11.07 13.55
CA GLY A 73 16.89 12.27 14.38
C GLY A 73 18.19 13.08 14.54
N ALA A 74 18.07 14.41 14.40
CA ALA A 74 19.02 15.49 14.72
C ALA A 74 20.52 15.28 14.35
N PRO A 75 21.12 16.19 13.54
CA PRO A 75 20.68 17.54 13.20
C PRO A 75 19.62 17.60 12.09
N PHE A 76 19.19 16.44 11.58
CA PHE A 76 18.24 16.35 10.48
C PHE A 76 16.82 16.79 10.88
N LYS A 77 16.20 17.61 10.03
CA LYS A 77 14.86 18.17 10.25
C LYS A 77 13.99 18.02 9.01
N ILE A 78 13.12 17.01 9.02
CA ILE A 78 12.06 16.85 8.03
C ILE A 78 10.75 17.30 8.69
N THR A 79 10.05 18.25 8.08
CA THR A 79 8.80 18.82 8.64
C THR A 79 7.54 18.21 8.07
N ASP A 80 7.64 17.66 6.87
CA ASP A 80 6.55 17.01 6.19
C ASP A 80 7.10 15.87 5.33
N ALA A 81 6.39 14.76 5.29
CA ALA A 81 6.74 13.62 4.47
C ALA A 81 5.49 12.85 4.05
N ASP A 82 5.58 12.17 2.90
CA ASP A 82 4.52 11.33 2.34
C ASP A 82 5.16 10.13 1.64
N LEU A 83 4.63 8.94 1.89
CA LEU A 83 4.96 7.74 1.12
C LEU A 83 3.73 7.36 0.29
N SER A 84 3.86 7.49 -1.04
CA SER A 84 2.82 7.14 -1.98
C SER A 84 3.23 5.94 -2.83
N LEU A 85 2.34 4.96 -2.96
CA LEU A 85 2.56 3.75 -3.74
C LEU A 85 1.83 3.83 -5.09
N TYR A 86 2.57 3.48 -6.14
CA TYR A 86 2.08 3.46 -7.51
C TYR A 86 2.46 2.16 -8.21
N THR A 87 1.70 1.81 -9.24
CA THR A 87 2.14 0.82 -10.24
C THR A 87 3.16 1.44 -11.18
N SER A 88 3.95 0.63 -11.89
CA SER A 88 4.87 1.10 -12.94
C SER A 88 4.20 1.88 -14.07
N SER A 89 2.87 1.77 -14.21
CA SER A 89 2.05 2.54 -15.15
C SER A 89 1.51 3.85 -14.55
N ASN A 90 2.04 4.31 -13.42
CA ASN A 90 1.62 5.51 -12.69
C ASN A 90 0.18 5.48 -12.18
N VAL A 91 -0.35 4.28 -11.88
CA VAL A 91 -1.66 4.16 -11.23
C VAL A 91 -1.47 4.22 -9.72
N PHE A 92 -2.15 5.17 -9.06
CA PHE A 92 -2.13 5.30 -7.61
C PHE A 92 -2.76 4.09 -6.92
N VAL A 93 -2.07 3.54 -5.92
CA VAL A 93 -2.54 2.40 -5.12
C VAL A 93 -2.93 2.85 -3.72
N GLY A 94 -2.11 3.69 -3.09
CA GLY A 94 -2.35 4.17 -1.73
C GLY A 94 -1.24 5.08 -1.24
N SER A 95 -1.46 5.73 -0.09
CA SER A 95 -0.47 6.62 0.53
C SER A 95 -0.62 6.63 2.06
N THR A 96 0.46 6.94 2.77
CA THR A 96 0.41 7.28 4.21
C THR A 96 -0.36 8.57 4.51
N GLY A 97 -0.57 9.41 3.49
CA GLY A 97 -0.89 10.83 3.65
C GLY A 97 0.34 11.61 4.12
N SER A 98 0.24 12.94 4.05
CA SER A 98 1.24 13.85 4.62
C SER A 98 1.27 13.69 6.15
N PHE A 99 2.48 13.50 6.68
CA PHE A 99 2.74 13.36 8.11
C PHE A 99 3.98 14.15 8.50
N ASN A 100 4.03 14.57 9.77
CA ASN A 100 5.25 15.16 10.33
C ASN A 100 6.08 14.06 11.03
N PRO A 101 7.28 13.74 10.51
CA PRO A 101 8.16 12.70 11.06
C PRO A 101 8.51 12.87 12.53
N LEU A 102 8.63 14.12 12.98
CA LEU A 102 9.07 14.44 14.33
C LEU A 102 7.98 14.13 15.37
N THR A 103 6.72 14.11 14.94
CA THR A 103 5.57 13.79 15.79
C THR A 103 4.98 12.41 15.49
N GLN A 104 5.25 11.86 14.31
CA GLN A 104 4.76 10.57 13.83
C GLN A 104 5.90 9.82 13.13
N PRO A 105 6.77 9.14 13.88
CA PRO A 105 8.03 8.60 13.35
C PRO A 105 7.88 7.31 12.53
N THR A 106 6.70 6.70 12.48
CA THR A 106 6.47 5.41 11.79
C THR A 106 5.09 5.35 11.13
N PRO A 107 4.80 6.19 10.13
CA PRO A 107 3.59 6.01 9.34
C PRO A 107 3.73 4.74 8.51
N THR A 108 2.64 3.97 8.44
CA THR A 108 2.59 2.70 7.74
C THR A 108 1.55 2.75 6.64
N LEU A 109 1.95 2.38 5.42
CA LEU A 109 1.04 2.11 4.31
C LEU A 109 0.98 0.60 4.08
N THR A 110 -0.24 0.05 4.07
CA THR A 110 -0.47 -1.37 3.78
C THR A 110 -1.35 -1.54 2.54
N ALA A 111 -0.98 -2.47 1.66
CA ALA A 111 -1.75 -2.77 0.44
C ALA A 111 -1.64 -4.25 0.06
N LEU A 112 -2.70 -4.80 -0.55
CA LEU A 112 -2.66 -6.11 -1.20
C LEU A 112 -2.22 -5.92 -2.65
N LEU A 113 -1.04 -6.40 -3.00
CA LEU A 113 -0.44 -6.20 -4.32
C LEU A 113 -0.42 -7.51 -5.10
N GLY A 114 -0.82 -7.45 -6.37
CA GLY A 114 -0.66 -8.57 -7.31
C GLY A 114 0.72 -8.58 -7.97
N PRO A 115 1.03 -9.60 -8.78
CA PRO A 115 2.28 -9.66 -9.54
C PRO A 115 2.44 -8.44 -10.45
N GLY A 116 3.67 -7.91 -10.53
CA GLY A 116 3.98 -6.74 -11.34
C GLY A 116 5.03 -5.83 -10.72
N ASP A 117 5.29 -4.72 -11.40
CA ASP A 117 6.26 -3.72 -10.99
C ASP A 117 5.57 -2.51 -10.36
N TYR A 118 6.14 -2.03 -9.26
CA TYR A 118 5.60 -0.96 -8.45
C TYR A 118 6.72 0.00 -8.04
N TYR A 119 6.35 1.19 -7.61
CA TYR A 119 7.29 2.10 -6.97
C TYR A 119 6.64 2.87 -5.83
N ILE A 120 7.46 3.18 -4.83
CA ILE A 120 7.10 4.06 -3.71
C ILE A 120 7.72 5.42 -4.00
N ALA A 121 6.89 6.44 -4.16
CA ALA A 121 7.35 7.82 -4.19
C ALA A 121 7.40 8.34 -2.74
N ALA A 122 8.61 8.55 -2.23
CA ALA A 122 8.84 9.18 -0.95
C ALA A 122 9.07 10.68 -1.15
N THR A 123 8.09 11.48 -0.76
CA THR A 123 8.20 12.94 -0.78
C THR A 123 8.55 13.43 0.60
N VAL A 124 9.59 14.25 0.72
CA VAL A 124 10.04 14.83 2.00
C VAL A 124 10.25 16.32 1.83
N THR A 125 9.92 17.09 2.88
CA THR A 125 10.12 18.53 2.92
C THR A 125 11.02 18.89 4.10
N VAL A 126 12.14 19.53 3.78
CA VAL A 126 13.16 20.00 4.71
C VAL A 126 13.17 21.53 4.73
N PRO A 127 13.05 22.17 5.90
CA PRO A 127 13.12 23.63 6.01
C PRO A 127 14.48 24.19 5.56
N SER A 128 14.50 25.44 5.09
CA SER A 128 15.74 26.14 4.74
C SER A 128 16.73 26.18 5.91
N GLY A 129 18.01 25.91 5.62
CA GLY A 129 19.08 25.92 6.63
C GLY A 129 19.20 24.62 7.44
N PHE A 130 18.45 23.59 7.08
CA PHE A 130 18.56 22.24 7.62
C PHE A 130 18.85 21.23 6.51
N GLU A 131 19.31 20.06 6.91
CA GLU A 131 19.38 18.86 6.09
C GLU A 131 18.35 17.85 6.61
N GLY A 132 17.94 16.90 5.77
CA GLY A 132 17.09 15.78 6.15
C GLY A 132 17.80 14.46 5.85
N ALA A 133 17.47 13.43 6.62
CA ALA A 133 17.89 12.07 6.33
C ALA A 133 16.72 11.13 6.57
N PHE A 134 16.46 10.24 5.62
CA PHE A 134 15.41 9.24 5.75
C PHE A 134 15.83 7.91 5.12
N SER A 135 15.18 6.83 5.52
CA SER A 135 15.21 5.54 4.84
C SER A 135 13.79 4.99 4.77
N VAL A 136 13.55 4.13 3.79
CA VAL A 136 12.28 3.46 3.60
C VAL A 136 12.47 1.99 3.91
N GLN A 137 11.64 1.48 4.81
CA GLN A 137 11.57 0.06 5.11
C GLN A 137 10.30 -0.52 4.51
N THR A 138 10.45 -1.62 3.79
CA THR A 138 9.37 -2.32 3.12
C THR A 138 9.39 -3.78 3.55
N THR A 139 8.25 -4.27 4.00
CA THR A 139 8.03 -5.68 4.35
C THR A 139 6.94 -6.25 3.49
N VAL A 140 7.11 -7.51 3.10
CA VAL A 140 6.13 -8.23 2.30
C VAL A 140 5.85 -9.57 2.94
N ALA A 141 4.57 -9.87 3.13
CA ALA A 141 4.09 -11.15 3.63
C ALA A 141 3.27 -11.86 2.55
N ALA A 142 3.27 -13.19 2.57
CA ALA A 142 2.44 -13.96 1.66
C ALA A 142 0.97 -13.71 2.04
N ALA A 143 0.16 -13.23 1.10
CA ALA A 143 -1.27 -13.13 1.32
C ALA A 143 -1.83 -14.55 1.46
N PRO A 144 -2.74 -14.81 2.42
CA PRO A 144 -3.32 -16.15 2.56
C PRO A 144 -4.02 -16.55 1.25
N GLU A 145 -3.67 -17.72 0.73
CA GLU A 145 -4.23 -18.20 -0.55
C GLU A 145 -5.77 -18.33 -0.46
N PRO A 146 -6.52 -18.12 -1.56
CA PRO A 146 -7.97 -18.30 -1.57
C PRO A 146 -8.44 -19.66 -1.02
N ALA A 147 -7.63 -20.71 -1.23
CA ALA A 147 -7.90 -22.04 -0.67
C ALA A 147 -7.82 -22.05 0.87
N ALA A 148 -6.91 -21.28 1.47
CA ALA A 148 -6.79 -21.16 2.92
C ALA A 148 -8.04 -20.49 3.52
N TRP A 149 -8.57 -19.44 2.87
CA TRP A 149 -9.84 -18.82 3.26
C TRP A 149 -11.00 -19.81 3.14
N ALA A 150 -11.08 -20.57 2.04
CA ALA A 150 -12.10 -21.59 1.85
C ALA A 150 -12.04 -22.69 2.93
N LEU A 151 -10.84 -23.14 3.30
CA LEU A 151 -10.63 -24.11 4.37
C LEU A 151 -11.01 -23.55 5.75
N MET A 152 -10.69 -22.29 6.04
CA MET A 152 -11.15 -21.64 7.28
C MET A 152 -12.68 -21.58 7.34
N ILE A 153 -13.33 -21.13 6.26
CA ILE A 153 -14.79 -21.04 6.18
C ILE A 153 -15.42 -22.43 6.33
N MET A 154 -14.87 -23.44 5.65
CA MET A 154 -15.33 -24.82 5.81
C MET A 154 -15.13 -25.32 7.24
N GLY A 155 -13.99 -25.06 7.88
CA GLY A 155 -13.72 -25.44 9.26
C GLY A 155 -14.73 -24.84 10.24
N VAL A 156 -15.02 -23.54 10.11
CA VAL A 156 -16.04 -22.86 10.91
C VAL A 156 -17.43 -23.41 10.62
N GLY A 157 -17.76 -23.68 9.35
CA GLY A 157 -19.03 -24.27 8.95
C GLY A 157 -19.25 -25.66 9.55
N LEU A 158 -18.24 -26.53 9.51
CA LEU A 158 -18.27 -27.86 10.09
C LEU A 158 -18.37 -27.81 11.62
N ALA A 159 -17.62 -26.92 12.28
CA ALA A 159 -17.73 -26.71 13.73
C ALA A 159 -19.14 -26.27 14.14
N GLY A 160 -19.73 -25.32 13.40
CA GLY A 160 -21.11 -24.89 13.61
C GLY A 160 -22.13 -26.01 13.38
N ALA A 161 -21.95 -26.82 12.34
CA ALA A 161 -22.81 -27.97 12.06
C ALA A 161 -22.74 -29.02 13.18
N ALA A 162 -21.54 -29.32 13.68
CA ALA A 162 -21.33 -30.25 14.79
C ALA A 162 -22.04 -29.80 16.07
N LEU A 163 -21.96 -28.52 16.42
CA LEU A 163 -22.68 -27.93 17.57
C LEU A 163 -24.20 -27.98 17.40
N ARG A 164 -24.71 -27.81 16.17
CA ARG A 164 -26.15 -27.91 15.89
C ARG A 164 -26.65 -29.35 15.99
N LEU A 165 -25.85 -30.32 15.54
CA LEU A 165 -26.15 -31.74 15.63
C LEU A 165 -26.15 -32.22 17.09
N SER A 166 -25.16 -31.82 17.89
CA SER A 166 -25.09 -32.22 19.31
C SER A 166 -26.28 -31.69 20.13
N ARG A 167 -26.75 -30.47 19.85
CA ARG A 167 -27.96 -29.90 20.46
C ARG A 167 -29.23 -30.68 20.13
N ARG A 168 -29.36 -31.17 18.89
CA ARG A 168 -30.50 -32.01 18.48
C ARG A 168 -30.50 -33.35 19.20
N SER A 169 -29.34 -33.98 19.34
CA SER A 169 -29.22 -35.25 20.07
C SER A 169 -29.58 -35.11 21.55
N CYS A 170 -29.25 -33.99 22.18
CA CYS A 170 -29.61 -33.73 23.58
C CYS A 170 -31.11 -33.43 23.76
N ALA A 171 -31.73 -32.70 22.83
CA ALA A 171 -33.17 -32.41 22.88
C ALA A 171 -34.05 -33.66 22.71
N LEU A 172 -33.62 -34.64 21.90
CA LEU A 172 -34.32 -35.93 21.76
C LEU A 172 -34.16 -36.83 22.99
N ALA A 173 -33.02 -36.77 23.69
CA ALA A 173 -32.80 -37.51 24.93
C ALA A 173 -33.64 -36.96 26.10
N GLY A 174 -33.91 -35.65 26.14
CA GLY A 174 -34.75 -35.02 27.16
C GLY A 174 -36.27 -35.18 26.94
N ALA A 175 -36.71 -35.56 25.74
CA ALA A 175 -38.13 -35.78 25.42
C ALA A 175 -38.60 -37.23 25.62
N ALA A 176 -37.67 -38.16 25.91
CA ALA A 176 -37.95 -39.58 26.16
C ALA A 176 -37.94 -39.96 27.66
N ALA A 177 -37.85 -38.97 28.56
CA ALA A 177 -37.99 -39.10 30.01
C ALA A 177 -39.29 -38.44 30.48
#